data_AF-A0AAU7BF70-F1
#
_entry.id   AF-A0AAU7BF70-F1
#
_cell.length_a   1.000
_cell.length_b   1.000
_cell.length_c   1.000
_cell.angle_alpha   90.00
_cell.angle_beta   90.00
_cell.angle_gamma   90.00
#
_symmetry.space_group_name_H-M   'P 1'
#
loop_
_entity.id
_entity.type
_entity.pdbx_description
1 polymer ?
#
loop_
_entity_poly.entity_id
_entity_poly.type
_entity_poly.pdbx_seq_one_letter_code
_entity_poly.pdbx_strand_id
1 'polypeptide(L)'
;MHPKNTIAETPNQHPPSSDGVCQPDGGLAAIFTKDQRAVVVGLLIAERNHASRWWTYLSEMRLHGQLPGWVADQEVGRHLDYDRWVGDCQATNHELLGFEGHLNNYGGAGLSIIDLEGGAPQKSTSPVRGAGGDAW
;
A
#
# COMPACT_ATOMS: atom_id res chain seq x y z
N MET A 1 1.46 -38.91 -42.11
CA MET A 1 2.65 -38.42 -41.37
C MET A 1 2.21 -37.22 -40.55
N HIS A 2 2.27 -37.32 -39.22
CA HIS A 2 1.99 -36.22 -38.29
C HIS A 2 3.26 -35.93 -37.51
N PRO A 3 3.70 -34.66 -37.40
CA PRO A 3 4.85 -34.33 -36.58
C PRO A 3 4.47 -34.44 -35.09
N LYS A 4 5.28 -35.19 -34.34
CA LYS A 4 5.23 -35.24 -32.87
C LYS A 4 5.75 -33.91 -32.35
N ASN A 5 4.89 -33.12 -31.71
CA ASN A 5 5.31 -31.94 -30.98
C ASN A 5 5.87 -32.38 -29.62
N THR A 6 7.19 -32.50 -29.53
CA THR A 6 7.91 -32.75 -28.29
C THR A 6 7.87 -31.47 -27.46
N ILE A 7 6.96 -31.41 -26.48
CA ILE A 7 6.98 -30.37 -25.45
C ILE A 7 8.02 -30.80 -24.40
N ALA A 8 9.25 -30.36 -24.60
CA ALA A 8 10.18 -30.18 -23.50
C ALA A 8 10.43 -28.68 -23.37
N GLU A 9 10.48 -28.19 -22.14
CA GLU A 9 10.72 -26.79 -21.74
C GLU A 9 9.48 -25.90 -21.60
N THR A 10 8.80 -26.08 -20.46
CA THR A 10 8.09 -25.00 -19.76
C THR A 10 9.07 -23.88 -19.41
N PRO A 11 8.94 -22.64 -19.93
CA PRO A 11 9.90 -21.56 -19.65
C PRO A 11 9.66 -20.85 -18.31
N ASN A 12 8.62 -21.22 -17.56
CA ASN A 12 8.18 -20.50 -16.36
C ASN A 12 8.37 -21.28 -15.06
N GLN A 13 9.42 -22.11 -14.96
CA GLN A 13 9.89 -22.56 -13.66
C GLN A 13 10.95 -21.59 -13.15
N HIS A 14 10.55 -20.77 -12.18
CA HIS A 14 11.49 -20.04 -11.35
C HIS A 14 12.43 -21.07 -10.69
N PRO A 15 13.76 -20.92 -10.76
CA PRO A 15 14.64 -21.77 -9.99
C PRO A 15 14.31 -21.61 -8.49
N PRO A 16 14.51 -22.65 -7.65
CA PRO A 16 14.51 -22.46 -6.21
C PRO A 16 15.68 -21.53 -5.91
N SER A 17 15.37 -20.24 -5.73
CA SER A 17 16.35 -19.23 -5.36
C SER A 17 16.94 -19.68 -4.03
N SER A 18 18.21 -20.07 -4.14
CA SER A 18 19.27 -20.05 -3.13
C SER A 18 18.87 -19.30 -1.86
N ASP A 19 19.15 -19.91 -0.71
CA ASP A 19 19.12 -19.34 0.63
C ASP A 19 20.06 -18.11 0.74
N GLY A 20 19.74 -17.06 0.01
CA GLY A 20 20.16 -15.71 0.27
C GLY A 20 19.16 -15.19 1.27
N VAL A 21 19.49 -15.32 2.55
CA VAL A 21 18.83 -14.58 3.62
C VAL A 21 18.85 -13.11 3.19
N CYS A 22 17.75 -12.62 2.63
CA CYS A 22 17.46 -11.20 2.64
C CYS A 22 17.26 -10.86 4.12
N GLN A 23 18.34 -10.50 4.79
CA GLN A 23 18.27 -9.84 6.08
C GLN A 23 17.27 -8.68 5.92
N PRO A 24 16.20 -8.61 6.72
CA PRO A 24 15.41 -7.40 6.83
C PRO A 24 16.19 -6.42 7.71
N ASP A 25 17.41 -6.05 7.29
CA ASP A 25 18.22 -5.08 8.01
C ASP A 25 17.78 -3.69 7.59
N GLY A 26 16.85 -3.16 8.38
CA GLY A 26 16.38 -1.79 8.31
C GLY A 26 15.26 -1.64 7.30
N GLY A 27 14.07 -1.26 7.78
CA GLY A 27 13.06 -0.65 6.92
C GLY A 27 13.72 0.42 6.05
N LEU A 28 13.16 0.67 4.86
CA LEU A 28 13.53 1.80 4.03
C LEU A 28 13.18 3.09 4.79
N ALA A 29 13.93 3.38 5.87
CA ALA A 29 14.12 4.70 6.44
C ALA A 29 14.98 5.50 5.46
N ALA A 30 14.60 5.46 4.18
CA ALA A 30 14.97 6.47 3.22
C ALA A 30 14.37 7.76 3.79
N ILE A 31 15.24 8.59 4.36
CA ILE A 31 14.88 9.93 4.78
C ILE A 31 14.63 10.72 3.48
N PHE A 32 13.42 10.58 2.94
CA PHE A 32 12.99 11.31 1.76
C PHE A 32 12.76 12.77 2.13
N THR A 33 13.28 13.68 1.32
CA THR A 33 12.88 15.09 1.39
C THR A 33 11.39 15.22 1.10
N LYS A 34 10.78 16.35 1.51
CA LYS A 34 9.37 16.63 1.25
C LYS A 34 9.01 16.48 -0.24
N ASP A 35 9.88 16.97 -1.13
CA ASP A 35 9.66 16.90 -2.57
C ASP A 35 9.76 15.46 -3.08
N GLN A 36 10.71 14.66 -2.57
CA GLN A 36 10.81 13.24 -2.90
C GLN A 36 9.58 12.45 -2.44
N ARG A 37 9.05 12.74 -1.23
CA ARG A 37 7.81 12.11 -0.74
C ARG A 37 6.63 12.45 -1.64
N ALA A 38 6.51 13.69 -2.11
CA ALA A 38 5.45 14.08 -3.04
C ALA A 38 5.52 13.30 -4.36
N VAL A 39 6.73 13.09 -4.90
CA VAL A 39 6.93 12.26 -6.10
C VAL A 39 6.55 10.80 -5.84
N VAL A 40 7.02 10.21 -4.74
CA VAL A 40 6.69 8.82 -4.36
C VAL A 40 5.18 8.64 -4.21
N VAL A 41 4.49 9.57 -3.56
CA VAL A 41 3.03 9.54 -3.41
C VAL A 41 2.35 9.56 -4.78
N GLY A 42 2.79 10.41 -5.70
CA GLY A 42 2.25 10.46 -7.07
C GLY A 42 2.42 9.13 -7.80
N LEU A 43 3.58 8.49 -7.68
CA LEU A 43 3.86 7.18 -8.29
C LEU A 43 2.99 6.07 -7.68
N LEU A 44 2.85 6.03 -6.36
CA LEU A 44 2.00 5.05 -5.67
C LEU A 44 0.52 5.22 -6.06
N ILE A 45 0.02 6.45 -6.19
CA ILE A 45 -1.35 6.70 -6.65
C ILE A 45 -1.54 6.18 -8.09
N ALA A 46 -0.59 6.46 -8.98
CA ALA A 46 -0.65 6.02 -10.38
C ALA A 46 -0.64 4.49 -10.50
N GLU A 47 0.23 3.81 -9.75
CA GLU A 47 0.32 2.36 -9.68
C GLU A 47 -0.98 1.76 -9.14
N ARG A 48 -1.50 2.27 -8.03
CA ARG A 48 -2.73 1.76 -7.42
C ARG A 48 -3.94 1.93 -8.31
N ASN A 49 -4.04 3.06 -9.02
CA ASN A 49 -5.09 3.26 -10.02
C ASN A 49 -4.99 2.27 -11.20
N HIS A 50 -3.78 1.83 -11.54
CA HIS A 50 -3.59 0.76 -12.52
C HIS A 50 -4.01 -0.59 -11.93
N ALA A 51 -3.55 -0.94 -10.73
CA ALA A 51 -3.93 -2.18 -10.04
C ALA A 51 -5.46 -2.32 -9.86
N SER A 52 -6.15 -1.25 -9.46
CA SER A 52 -7.62 -1.27 -9.33
C SER A 52 -8.35 -1.51 -10.64
N ARG A 53 -7.80 -1.09 -11.80
CA ARG A 53 -8.40 -1.41 -13.10
C ARG A 53 -8.26 -2.90 -13.43
N TRP A 54 -7.07 -3.47 -13.18
CA TRP A 54 -6.84 -4.90 -13.34
C TRP A 54 -7.73 -5.73 -12.42
N TRP A 55 -7.91 -5.27 -11.17
CA TRP A 55 -8.85 -5.83 -10.23
C TRP A 55 -10.26 -5.95 -10.84
N THR A 56 -10.80 -4.84 -11.33
CA THR A 56 -12.12 -4.80 -11.96
C THR A 56 -12.23 -5.78 -13.12
N TYR A 57 -11.25 -5.79 -14.02
CA TYR A 57 -11.28 -6.72 -15.16
C TYR A 57 -11.30 -8.19 -14.73
N LEU A 58 -10.50 -8.55 -13.74
CA LEU A 58 -10.45 -9.91 -13.21
C LEU A 58 -11.74 -10.30 -12.49
N SER A 59 -12.33 -9.39 -11.72
CA SER A 59 -13.64 -9.60 -11.09
C SER A 59 -14.75 -9.80 -12.13
N GLU A 60 -14.81 -8.97 -13.17
CA GLU A 60 -15.79 -9.10 -14.25
C GLU A 60 -15.61 -10.42 -15.02
N MET A 61 -14.38 -10.74 -15.43
CA MET A 61 -14.09 -12.01 -16.10
C MET A 61 -14.48 -13.22 -15.24
N ARG A 62 -14.31 -13.13 -13.92
CA ARG A 62 -14.73 -14.18 -12.97
C ARG A 62 -16.23 -14.35 -12.96
N LEU A 63 -16.98 -13.25 -12.84
CA LEU A 63 -18.45 -13.26 -12.84
C LEU A 63 -19.02 -13.84 -14.14
N HIS A 64 -18.35 -13.61 -15.26
CA HIS A 64 -18.73 -14.14 -16.56
C HIS A 64 -18.16 -15.52 -16.90
N GLY A 65 -17.39 -16.16 -15.99
CA GLY A 65 -16.78 -17.47 -16.25
C GLY A 65 -15.73 -17.46 -17.37
N GLN A 66 -15.11 -16.30 -17.62
CA GLN A 66 -14.12 -16.07 -18.67
C GLN A 66 -12.67 -16.18 -18.18
N LEU A 67 -12.48 -16.43 -16.88
CA LEU A 67 -11.14 -16.67 -16.35
C LEU A 67 -10.56 -17.99 -16.89
N PRO A 68 -9.26 -18.04 -17.21
CA PRO A 68 -8.58 -19.29 -17.52
C PRO A 68 -8.74 -20.29 -16.36
N GLY A 69 -8.87 -21.58 -16.68
CA GLY A 69 -9.12 -22.62 -15.66
C GLY A 69 -8.07 -22.66 -14.54
N TRP A 70 -6.79 -22.38 -14.86
CA TRP A 70 -5.72 -22.32 -13.85
C TRP A 70 -5.82 -21.12 -12.89
N VAL A 71 -6.59 -20.08 -13.24
CA VAL A 71 -6.85 -18.89 -12.40
C VAL A 71 -8.17 -19.02 -11.65
N ALA A 72 -9.14 -19.76 -12.19
CA ALA A 72 -10.50 -19.85 -11.65
C ALA A 72 -10.52 -20.31 -10.18
N ASP A 73 -9.61 -21.21 -9.80
CA ASP A 73 -9.50 -21.73 -8.43
C ASP A 73 -8.66 -20.85 -7.50
N GLN A 74 -8.00 -19.82 -8.02
CA GLN A 74 -7.23 -18.86 -7.22
C GLN A 74 -8.14 -17.75 -6.66
N GLU A 75 -7.65 -17.03 -5.64
CA GLU A 75 -8.38 -15.92 -5.03
C GLU A 75 -8.35 -14.62 -5.86
N VAL A 76 -7.60 -14.60 -6.97
CA VAL A 76 -7.44 -13.43 -7.84
C VAL A 76 -8.79 -12.91 -8.34
N GLY A 77 -9.03 -11.61 -8.13
CA GLY A 77 -10.31 -10.96 -8.51
C GLY A 77 -11.48 -11.22 -7.53
N ARG A 78 -11.25 -11.87 -6.38
CA ARG A 78 -12.23 -12.00 -5.27
C ARG A 78 -11.95 -11.07 -4.09
N HIS A 79 -12.98 -10.66 -3.37
CA HIS A 79 -12.86 -9.69 -2.27
C HIS A 79 -11.67 -9.89 -1.30
N LEU A 80 -11.30 -11.14 -0.96
CA LEU A 80 -10.13 -11.44 -0.13
C LEU A 80 -8.79 -10.97 -0.71
N ASP A 81 -8.58 -11.08 -2.02
CA ASP A 81 -7.36 -10.61 -2.68
C ASP A 81 -7.33 -9.07 -2.73
N TYR A 82 -8.50 -8.41 -2.84
CA TYR A 82 -8.61 -6.97 -2.69
C TYR A 82 -8.26 -6.51 -1.27
N ASP A 83 -8.79 -7.18 -0.25
CA ASP A 83 -8.50 -6.83 1.15
C ASP A 83 -7.02 -6.99 1.48
N ARG A 84 -6.39 -8.06 0.96
CA ARG A 84 -4.94 -8.25 1.08
C ARG A 84 -4.17 -7.10 0.41
N TRP A 85 -4.55 -6.72 -0.81
CA TRP A 85 -3.95 -5.59 -1.50
C TRP A 85 -4.11 -4.26 -0.75
N VAL A 86 -5.27 -4.03 -0.11
CA VAL A 86 -5.49 -2.84 0.74
C VAL A 86 -4.54 -2.86 1.95
N GLY A 87 -4.36 -4.01 2.59
CA GLY A 87 -3.39 -4.19 3.68
C GLY A 87 -1.95 -3.90 3.25
N ASP A 88 -1.53 -4.45 2.11
CA ASP A 88 -0.20 -4.23 1.54
C ASP A 88 0.02 -2.74 1.18
N CYS A 89 -1.02 -2.06 0.69
CA CYS A 89 -0.98 -0.61 0.44
C CYS A 89 -0.78 0.20 1.72
N GLN A 90 -1.46 -0.17 2.81
CA GLN A 90 -1.31 0.49 4.10
C GLN A 90 0.08 0.27 4.69
N ALA A 91 0.59 -0.97 4.66
CA ALA A 91 1.95 -1.29 5.10
C ALA A 91 2.99 -0.49 4.31
N THR A 92 2.84 -0.41 2.99
CA THR A 92 3.74 0.38 2.13
C THR A 92 3.70 1.88 2.46
N ASN A 93 2.52 2.44 2.75
CA ASN A 93 2.40 3.85 3.15
C ASN A 93 3.09 4.11 4.49
N HIS A 94 2.94 3.19 5.45
CA HIS A 94 3.56 3.29 6.76
C HIS A 94 5.09 3.25 6.63
N GLU A 95 5.62 2.25 5.95
CA GLU A 95 7.08 2.06 5.79
C GLU A 95 7.76 3.19 5.00
N LEU A 96 7.16 3.65 3.90
CA LEU A 96 7.82 4.66 3.04
C LEU A 96 7.56 6.11 3.47
N LEU A 97 6.41 6.38 4.10
CA LEU A 97 5.93 7.74 4.32
C LEU A 97 5.64 8.06 5.78
N GLY A 98 5.61 7.06 6.68
CA GLY A 98 5.14 7.23 8.06
C GLY A 98 3.67 7.67 8.12
N PHE A 99 2.87 7.30 7.12
CA PHE A 99 1.50 7.80 6.95
C PHE A 99 0.47 6.68 7.04
N GLU A 100 -0.52 6.90 7.90
CA GLU A 100 -1.70 6.05 8.01
C GLU A 100 -2.90 6.72 7.33
N GLY A 101 -3.50 6.00 6.38
CA GLY A 101 -4.68 6.46 5.65
C GLY A 101 -4.58 6.34 4.14
N HIS A 102 -5.57 6.91 3.45
CA HIS A 102 -5.64 6.90 1.99
C HIS A 102 -4.69 7.95 1.41
N LEU A 103 -3.83 7.58 0.45
CA LEU A 103 -2.81 8.49 -0.12
C LEU A 103 -3.38 9.76 -0.76
N ASN A 104 -4.61 9.73 -1.29
CA ASN A 104 -5.28 10.94 -1.78
C ASN A 104 -5.44 12.04 -0.71
N ASN A 105 -5.35 11.68 0.58
CA ASN A 105 -5.40 12.62 1.70
C ASN A 105 -4.01 12.98 2.23
N TYR A 106 -2.95 12.45 1.64
CA TYR A 106 -1.57 12.71 2.04
C TYR A 106 -1.25 14.20 1.87
N GLY A 107 -0.78 14.85 2.95
CA GLY A 107 -0.50 16.30 2.94
C GLY A 107 -1.74 17.20 3.00
N GLY A 108 -2.96 16.63 3.11
CA GLY A 108 -4.17 17.39 3.40
C GLY A 108 -4.14 17.94 4.83
N ALA A 109 -4.72 19.13 5.04
CA ALA A 109 -4.62 19.94 6.26
C ALA A 109 -5.27 19.34 7.54
N GLY A 110 -5.52 18.02 7.61
CA GLY A 110 -6.26 17.40 8.71
C GLY A 110 -5.84 15.99 9.12
N LEU A 111 -4.79 15.41 8.54
CA LEU A 111 -4.26 14.11 8.99
C LEU A 111 -2.81 14.32 9.42
N SER A 112 -2.55 14.10 10.71
CA SER A 112 -1.22 14.22 11.30
C SER A 112 -0.28 13.28 10.55
N ILE A 113 0.63 13.86 9.76
CA ILE A 113 1.90 13.21 9.47
C ILE A 113 2.51 12.99 10.84
N ILE A 114 2.53 11.74 11.28
CA ILE A 114 3.17 11.37 12.54
C ILE A 114 4.66 11.53 12.24
N ASP A 115 5.19 12.70 12.57
CA ASP A 115 6.61 12.94 12.51
C ASP A 115 7.22 12.09 13.62
N LEU A 116 7.70 10.89 13.27
CA LEU A 116 8.42 9.98 14.17
C LEU A 116 9.87 10.46 14.42
N GLU A 117 10.16 11.74 14.23
CA GLU A 117 11.35 12.40 14.75
C GLU A 117 11.02 12.94 16.15
N GLY A 118 11.76 12.47 17.16
CA GLY A 118 11.43 12.63 18.57
C GLY A 118 11.24 14.09 19.02
N GLY A 119 10.03 14.39 19.49
CA GLY A 119 9.70 15.64 20.17
C GLY A 119 8.53 15.42 21.13
N ALA A 120 8.79 15.55 22.43
CA ALA A 120 7.83 15.29 23.51
C ALA A 120 6.48 16.02 23.33
N PRO A 121 5.36 15.43 23.79
CA PRO A 121 4.03 16.04 23.65
C PRO A 121 3.94 17.37 24.40
N GLN A 122 3.80 18.46 23.66
CA GLN A 122 3.43 19.76 24.21
C GLN A 122 1.99 19.66 24.72
N LYS A 123 1.83 19.63 26.04
CA LYS A 123 0.53 19.71 26.72
C LYS A 123 -0.13 21.05 26.34
N SER A 124 -1.28 20.97 25.67
CA SER A 124 -2.16 22.12 25.47
C SER A 124 -2.68 22.59 26.84
N THR A 125 -2.10 23.67 27.36
CA THR A 125 -2.62 24.33 28.56
C THR A 125 -3.71 25.32 28.12
N SER A 126 -4.98 24.91 28.19
CA SER A 126 -6.09 25.86 28.10
C SER A 126 -6.06 26.79 29.33
N PRO A 127 -6.20 28.11 29.18
CA PRO A 127 -6.28 29.00 30.33
C PRO A 127 -7.67 28.87 30.98
N VAL A 128 -7.66 28.54 32.27
CA VAL A 128 -8.82 28.64 33.17
C VAL A 128 -9.31 30.10 33.18
N ARG A 129 -10.55 30.33 32.75
CA ARG A 129 -11.22 31.63 32.90
C ARG A 129 -11.69 31.75 34.35
N GLY A 130 -10.95 32.54 35.12
CA GLY A 130 -11.23 32.86 36.52
C GLY A 130 -12.52 33.67 36.69
N ALA A 131 -13.21 33.39 37.79
CA ALA A 131 -14.34 34.14 38.32
C ALA A 131 -13.88 35.36 39.16
N GLY A 132 -14.70 36.40 39.17
CA GLY A 132 -14.60 37.64 39.96
C GLY A 132 -15.08 38.81 39.10
N GLY A 133 -16.04 39.66 39.47
CA GLY A 133 -16.60 40.04 40.76
C GLY A 133 -16.70 41.58 40.77
N ASP A 134 -17.93 42.09 40.65
CA ASP A 134 -18.52 43.37 41.12
C ASP A 134 -17.96 44.79 40.78
N ALA A 135 -18.91 45.74 40.89
CA ALA A 135 -18.88 47.21 40.87
C ALA A 135 -18.89 47.86 39.46
N TRP A 136 -19.85 48.72 39.07
CA TRP A 136 -20.68 49.70 39.80
C TRP A 136 -22.11 49.78 39.25
#